data_AF-A0AAV5Q993-F1
#
_entry.id   AF-A0AAV5Q993-F1
#
_cell.length_a   1.000
_cell.length_b   1.000
_cell.length_c   1.000
_cell.angle_alpha   90.00
_cell.angle_beta   90.00
_cell.angle_gamma   90.00
#
_symmetry.space_group_name_H-M   'P 1'
#
loop_
_entity.id
_entity.type
_entity.pdbx_description
1 polymer ?
#
loop_
_entity_poly.entity_id
_entity_poly.type
_entity_poly.pdbx_seq_one_letter_code
_entity_poly.pdbx_strand_id
1 'polypeptide(L)'
;MESLAAAISDTLSVFDIQNDIDMIDSVLTKLRSLDSHHSKEKSSINDRLVALRKQLKSLDESIKSLRLSSSSKSTKLTLVQLENEIFESAKSLTSLNMEINTAKITYNEDLKRLDELEQVLNKLNNSLTLLPQSDKPQDAHNADERAKMVKLKLFESIGLKFNLDKGEVLILNKNENQVKSFTIDKNYSEYFISNYIWDNL
;
A
#
# COMPACT_ATOMS: atom_id res chain seq x y z
N MET A 1 117.71 31.71 37.53
CA MET A 1 116.34 31.82 38.11
C MET A 1 115.41 32.73 37.30
N GLU A 2 115.89 33.49 36.31
CA GLU A 2 115.04 34.36 35.45
C GLU A 2 114.07 33.60 34.54
N SER A 3 114.39 32.38 34.11
CA SER A 3 113.55 31.59 33.19
C SER A 3 112.24 31.08 33.81
N LEU A 4 112.20 30.80 35.12
CA LEU A 4 110.97 30.32 35.78
C LEU A 4 109.99 31.47 36.04
N ALA A 5 110.51 32.64 36.45
CA ALA A 5 109.69 33.84 36.64
C ALA A 5 109.09 34.34 35.30
N ALA A 6 109.86 34.28 34.22
CA ALA A 6 109.38 34.58 32.87
C ALA A 6 108.28 33.59 32.44
N ALA A 7 108.46 32.28 32.63
CA ALA A 7 107.45 31.28 32.29
C ALA A 7 106.14 31.44 33.11
N ILE A 8 106.24 31.82 34.39
CA ILE A 8 105.07 32.12 35.23
C ILE A 8 104.36 33.40 34.75
N SER A 9 105.10 34.43 34.36
CA SER A 9 104.52 35.67 33.82
C SER A 9 103.86 35.44 32.46
N ASP A 10 104.49 34.65 31.58
CA ASP A 10 103.95 34.30 30.26
C ASP A 10 102.66 33.48 30.40
N THR A 11 102.66 32.48 31.28
CA THR A 11 101.44 31.69 31.55
C THR A 11 100.32 32.54 32.14
N LEU A 12 100.63 33.45 33.09
CA LEU A 12 99.65 34.38 33.63
C LEU A 12 99.07 35.32 32.56
N SER A 13 99.88 35.75 31.58
CA SER A 13 99.43 36.62 30.50
C SER A 13 98.50 35.93 29.49
N VAL A 14 98.62 34.60 29.37
CA VAL A 14 97.79 33.77 28.49
C VAL A 14 96.46 33.37 29.17
N PHE A 15 96.39 33.42 30.51
CA PHE A 15 95.15 33.20 31.26
C PHE A 15 94.22 34.42 31.18
N ASP A 16 93.42 34.48 30.11
CA ASP A 16 92.39 35.50 29.94
C ASP A 16 91.06 35.09 30.58
N ILE A 17 90.97 35.32 31.89
CA ILE A 17 89.76 35.06 32.69
C ILE A 17 88.60 35.96 32.22
N GLN A 18 88.89 37.15 31.68
CA GLN A 18 87.83 38.09 31.29
C GLN A 18 87.06 37.57 30.08
N ASN A 19 87.74 36.99 29.10
CA ASN A 19 87.09 36.36 27.95
C ASN A 19 86.20 35.18 28.37
N ASP A 20 86.63 34.39 29.37
CA ASP A 20 85.80 33.29 29.91
C ASP A 20 84.57 33.81 30.65
N ILE A 21 84.70 34.91 31.41
CA ILE A 21 83.57 35.58 32.07
C ILE A 21 82.59 36.11 31.02
N ASP A 22 83.08 36.78 29.97
CA ASP A 22 82.25 37.31 28.89
C ASP A 22 81.54 36.17 28.13
N MET A 23 82.20 35.01 27.98
CA MET A 23 81.60 33.81 27.42
C MET A 23 80.50 33.24 28.32
N ILE A 24 80.72 33.19 29.63
CA ILE A 24 79.71 32.77 30.62
C ILE A 24 78.51 33.71 30.57
N ASP A 25 78.71 35.02 30.47
CA ASP A 25 77.63 36.00 30.34
C ASP A 25 76.88 35.83 29.01
N SER A 26 77.58 35.54 27.92
CA SER A 26 76.97 35.19 26.63
C SER A 26 76.13 33.90 26.72
N VAL A 27 76.61 32.88 27.42
CA VAL A 27 75.86 31.64 27.66
C VAL A 27 74.63 31.92 28.52
N LEU A 28 74.77 32.73 29.56
CA LEU A 28 73.69 33.05 30.49
C LEU A 28 72.59 33.90 29.82
N THR A 29 72.96 34.83 28.94
CA THR A 29 72.00 35.59 28.13
C THR A 29 71.28 34.70 27.11
N LYS A 30 71.98 33.76 26.48
CA LYS A 30 71.35 32.73 25.62
C LYS A 30 70.43 31.80 26.39
N LEU A 31 70.79 31.42 27.62
CA LEU A 31 69.94 30.58 28.47
C LEU A 31 68.65 31.33 28.85
N ARG A 32 68.76 32.60 29.24
CA ARG A 32 67.60 33.46 29.53
C ARG A 32 66.71 33.66 28.30
N SER A 33 67.29 33.82 27.11
CA SER A 33 66.50 33.96 25.89
C SER A 33 65.80 32.65 25.51
N LEU A 34 66.45 31.50 25.72
CA LEU A 34 65.86 30.18 25.55
C LEU A 34 64.71 29.94 26.54
N ASP A 35 64.87 30.29 27.81
CA ASP A 35 63.79 30.19 28.81
C ASP A 35 62.60 31.09 28.45
N SER A 36 62.87 32.31 27.98
CA SER A 36 61.84 33.22 27.49
C SER A 36 61.08 32.63 26.29
N HIS A 37 61.81 32.02 25.35
CA HIS A 37 61.21 31.36 24.20
C HIS A 37 60.32 30.18 24.62
N HIS A 38 60.83 29.30 25.49
CA HIS A 38 60.05 28.17 26.01
C HIS A 38 58.80 28.62 26.77
N SER A 39 58.90 29.68 27.57
CA SER A 39 57.74 30.22 28.29
C SER A 39 56.69 30.77 27.31
N LYS A 40 57.10 31.45 26.24
CA LYS A 40 56.17 31.96 25.21
C LYS A 40 55.51 30.83 24.44
N GLU A 41 56.28 29.82 24.04
CA GLU A 41 55.76 28.65 23.33
C GLU A 41 54.75 27.88 24.20
N LYS A 42 55.08 27.65 25.47
CA LYS A 42 54.18 27.01 26.43
C LYS A 42 52.89 27.81 26.62
N SER A 43 52.97 29.14 26.70
CA SER A 43 51.80 30.01 26.77
C SER A 43 50.94 29.88 25.51
N SER A 44 51.54 29.97 24.33
CA SER A 44 50.84 29.86 23.04
C SER A 44 50.12 28.51 22.89
N ILE A 45 50.79 27.40 23.25
CA ILE A 45 50.18 26.07 23.25
C ILE A 45 49.01 26.01 24.24
N ASN A 46 49.18 26.56 25.44
CA ASN A 46 48.11 26.60 26.43
C ASN A 46 46.90 27.42 25.95
N ASP A 47 47.12 28.57 25.33
CA ASP A 47 46.07 29.40 24.75
C ASP A 47 45.33 28.66 23.62
N ARG A 48 46.07 27.95 22.77
CA ARG A 48 45.49 27.09 21.73
C ARG A 48 44.66 25.96 22.32
N LEU A 49 45.14 25.31 23.39
CA LEU A 49 44.38 24.26 24.10
C LEU A 49 43.10 24.82 24.72
N VAL A 50 43.13 26.01 25.30
CA VAL A 50 41.94 26.68 25.84
C VAL A 50 40.95 27.01 24.72
N ALA A 51 41.43 27.52 23.58
CA ALA A 51 40.58 27.80 22.42
C ALA A 51 39.91 26.52 21.87
N LEU A 52 40.68 25.44 21.69
CA LEU A 52 40.16 24.13 21.27
C LEU A 52 39.14 23.56 22.26
N ARG A 53 39.39 23.69 23.57
CA ARG A 53 38.43 23.28 24.61
C ARG A 53 37.12 24.07 24.53
N LYS A 54 37.18 25.37 24.29
CA LYS A 54 35.99 26.21 24.10
C LYS A 54 35.23 25.81 22.84
N GLN A 55 35.92 25.56 21.74
CA GLN A 55 35.31 25.07 20.49
C GLN A 55 34.61 23.73 20.71
N LEU A 56 35.29 22.77 21.35
CA LEU A 56 34.72 21.45 21.67
C LEU A 56 33.47 21.60 22.55
N LYS A 57 33.52 22.44 23.58
CA LYS A 57 32.36 22.71 24.43
C LYS A 57 31.19 23.32 23.64
N SER A 58 31.45 24.30 22.77
CA SER A 58 30.41 24.89 21.92
C SER A 58 29.78 23.89 20.93
N LEU A 59 30.60 22.97 20.41
CA LEU A 59 30.16 21.87 19.55
C LEU A 59 29.30 20.88 20.33
N ASP A 60 29.70 20.50 21.54
CA ASP A 60 28.94 19.61 22.40
C ASP A 60 27.58 20.24 22.80
N GLU A 61 27.57 21.52 23.14
CA GLU A 61 26.34 22.29 23.40
C GLU A 61 25.44 22.35 22.16
N SER A 62 26.01 22.55 20.97
CA SER A 62 25.28 22.54 19.69
C SER A 62 24.71 21.15 19.35
N ILE A 63 25.46 20.08 19.61
CA ILE A 63 24.99 18.70 19.41
C ILE A 63 23.85 18.39 20.39
N LYS A 64 23.99 18.80 21.65
CA LYS A 64 22.95 18.64 22.67
C LYS A 64 21.69 19.40 22.29
N SER A 65 21.81 20.65 21.84
CA SER A 65 20.66 21.45 21.41
C SER A 65 19.99 20.86 20.17
N LEU A 66 20.74 20.34 19.19
CA LEU A 66 20.19 19.66 18.03
C LEU A 66 19.48 18.35 18.40
N ARG A 67 20.07 17.53 19.28
CA ARG A 67 19.45 16.29 19.77
C ARG A 67 18.19 16.54 20.58
N LEU A 68 18.18 17.61 21.38
CA LEU A 68 17.04 18.02 22.17
C LEU A 68 16.03 18.85 21.38
N SER A 69 16.41 19.33 20.19
CA SER A 69 15.54 20.15 19.35
C SER A 69 14.26 19.39 19.07
N SER A 70 13.13 20.07 19.30
CA SER A 70 11.80 19.55 19.01
C SER A 70 11.66 19.15 17.54
N SER A 71 12.35 19.87 16.64
CA SER A 71 12.42 19.59 15.20
C SER A 71 12.93 18.18 14.90
N SER A 72 14.06 17.76 15.48
CA SER A 72 14.60 16.40 15.23
C SER A 72 13.64 15.30 15.72
N LYS A 73 12.99 15.53 16.87
CA LYS A 73 11.98 14.60 17.40
C LYS A 73 10.73 14.56 16.52
N SER A 74 10.23 15.72 16.07
CA SER A 74 9.08 15.77 15.17
C SER A 74 9.39 15.11 13.84
N THR A 75 10.57 15.35 13.25
CA THR A 75 10.98 14.70 12.00
C THR A 75 11.07 13.18 12.16
N LYS A 76 11.57 12.69 13.29
CA LYS A 76 11.59 11.26 13.58
C LYS A 76 10.18 10.68 13.66
N LEU A 77 9.26 11.37 14.33
CA LEU A 77 7.86 10.93 14.43
C LEU A 77 7.17 10.93 13.07
N THR A 78 7.36 11.97 12.25
CA THR A 78 6.80 12.03 10.90
C THR A 78 7.36 10.95 10.00
N LEU A 79 8.64 10.60 10.14
CA LEU A 79 9.25 9.51 9.36
C LEU A 79 8.59 8.16 9.70
N VAL A 80 8.39 7.88 10.99
CA VAL A 80 7.69 6.66 11.43
C VAL A 80 6.23 6.64 10.94
N GLN A 81 5.55 7.79 10.93
CA GLN A 81 4.19 7.88 10.39
C GLN A 81 4.18 7.58 8.88
N LEU A 82 5.08 8.17 8.10
CA LEU A 82 5.22 7.89 6.67
C LEU A 82 5.54 6.40 6.42
N GLU A 83 6.40 5.80 7.22
CA GLU A 83 6.74 4.37 7.09
C GLU A 83 5.50 3.47 7.30
N ASN A 84 4.67 3.79 8.29
CA ASN A 84 3.40 3.10 8.51
C ASN A 84 2.41 3.32 7.36
N GLU A 85 2.31 4.55 6.83
CA GLU A 85 1.45 4.85 5.68
C GLU A 85 1.88 4.09 4.41
N ILE A 86 3.20 3.97 4.18
CA ILE A 86 3.76 3.17 3.09
C ILE A 86 3.40 1.70 3.27
N PHE A 87 3.51 1.17 4.50
CA PHE A 87 3.17 -0.22 4.79
C PHE A 87 1.67 -0.51 4.59
N GLU A 88 0.79 0.35 5.09
CA GLU A 88 -0.66 0.22 4.87
C GLU A 88 -1.03 0.34 3.40
N SER A 89 -0.38 1.25 2.66
CA SER A 89 -0.58 1.39 1.22
C SER A 89 -0.12 0.13 0.45
N ALA A 90 1.04 -0.43 0.80
CA ALA A 90 1.54 -1.66 0.20
C ALA A 90 0.62 -2.85 0.49
N LYS A 91 0.08 -2.94 1.71
CA LYS A 91 -0.91 -3.94 2.10
C LYS A 91 -2.21 -3.78 1.30
N SER A 92 -2.72 -2.56 1.17
CA SER A 92 -3.90 -2.26 0.36
C SER A 92 -3.68 -2.62 -1.11
N LEU A 93 -2.51 -2.30 -1.68
CA LEU A 93 -2.14 -2.67 -3.05
C LEU A 93 -2.08 -4.18 -3.22
N THR A 94 -1.55 -4.90 -2.24
CA THR A 94 -1.49 -6.36 -2.28
C THR A 94 -2.89 -6.97 -2.22
N SER A 95 -3.76 -6.46 -1.34
CA SER A 95 -5.17 -6.87 -1.27
C SER A 95 -5.88 -6.63 -2.59
N LEU A 96 -5.76 -5.42 -3.16
CA LEU A 96 -6.38 -5.06 -4.41
C LEU A 96 -5.87 -5.92 -5.58
N ASN A 97 -4.58 -6.23 -5.61
CA ASN A 97 -4.01 -7.11 -6.63
C ASN A 97 -4.54 -8.55 -6.49
N MET A 98 -4.73 -9.02 -5.26
CA MET A 98 -5.39 -10.31 -5.01
C MET A 98 -6.85 -10.29 -5.50
N GLU A 99 -7.60 -9.23 -5.19
CA GLU A 99 -8.98 -9.04 -5.67
C GLU A 99 -9.05 -9.01 -7.19
N ILE A 100 -8.16 -8.26 -7.86
CA ILE A 100 -8.06 -8.22 -9.32
C ILE A 100 -7.78 -9.60 -9.89
N ASN A 101 -6.86 -10.37 -9.30
CA ASN A 101 -6.56 -11.72 -9.75
C ASN A 101 -7.77 -12.64 -9.57
N THR A 102 -8.49 -12.55 -8.45
CA THR A 102 -9.73 -13.32 -8.26
C THR A 102 -10.80 -12.94 -9.29
N ALA A 103 -11.02 -11.65 -9.53
CA ALA A 103 -11.97 -11.16 -10.53
C ALA A 103 -11.60 -11.60 -11.96
N LYS A 104 -10.30 -11.65 -12.26
CA LYS A 104 -9.80 -12.15 -13.55
C LYS A 104 -10.05 -13.65 -13.72
N ILE A 105 -9.90 -14.42 -12.65
CA ILE A 105 -10.20 -15.87 -12.67
C ILE A 105 -11.70 -16.07 -12.89
N THR A 106 -12.56 -15.40 -12.13
CA THR A 106 -14.02 -15.53 -12.28
C THR A 106 -14.48 -15.10 -13.67
N TYR A 107 -13.93 -14.01 -14.21
CA TYR A 107 -14.24 -13.56 -15.56
C TYR A 107 -13.88 -14.61 -16.62
N ASN A 108 -12.73 -15.27 -16.50
CA ASN A 108 -12.34 -16.34 -17.42
C ASN A 108 -13.22 -17.59 -17.27
N GLU A 109 -13.70 -17.90 -16.07
CA GLU A 109 -14.64 -18.99 -15.84
C GLU A 109 -16.01 -18.69 -16.46
N ASP A 110 -16.50 -17.46 -16.32
CA ASP A 110 -17.76 -17.03 -16.91
C ASP A 110 -17.70 -17.00 -18.44
N LEU A 111 -16.56 -16.62 -19.03
CA LEU A 111 -16.31 -16.75 -20.47
C LEU A 111 -16.43 -18.20 -20.95
N LYS A 112 -15.82 -19.15 -20.22
CA LYS A 112 -15.95 -20.58 -20.56
C LYS A 112 -17.39 -21.07 -20.46
N ARG A 113 -18.12 -20.65 -19.43
CA ARG A 113 -19.55 -20.98 -19.28
C ARG A 113 -20.38 -20.41 -20.42
N LEU A 114 -20.06 -19.20 -20.88
CA LEU A 114 -20.74 -18.57 -22.01
C LEU A 114 -20.51 -19.35 -23.30
N ASP A 115 -19.26 -19.76 -23.58
CA ASP A 115 -18.93 -20.62 -24.73
C ASP A 115 -19.69 -21.96 -24.66
N GLU A 116 -19.77 -22.58 -23.48
CA GLU A 116 -20.53 -23.82 -23.28
C GLU A 116 -22.04 -23.62 -23.54
N LEU A 117 -22.61 -22.52 -23.03
CA LEU A 117 -24.00 -22.14 -23.26
C LEU A 117 -24.29 -21.89 -24.74
N GLU A 118 -23.38 -21.20 -25.44
CA GLU A 118 -23.50 -20.95 -26.88
C GLU A 118 -23.45 -22.26 -27.68
N GLN A 119 -22.57 -23.20 -27.31
CA GLN A 119 -22.54 -24.53 -27.91
C GLN A 119 -23.85 -25.30 -27.66
N VAL A 120 -24.41 -25.24 -26.45
CA VAL A 120 -25.69 -25.87 -26.13
C VAL A 120 -26.83 -25.23 -26.94
N LEU A 121 -26.86 -23.90 -27.04
CA LEU A 121 -27.88 -23.17 -27.79
C LEU A 121 -27.80 -23.50 -29.28
N ASN A 122 -26.58 -23.56 -29.85
CA ASN A 122 -26.36 -23.98 -31.22
C ASN A 122 -26.81 -25.43 -31.47
N LYS A 123 -26.52 -26.36 -30.55
CA LYS A 123 -27.04 -27.73 -30.62
C LYS A 123 -28.56 -27.77 -30.58
N LEU A 124 -29.17 -26.97 -29.72
CA LEU A 124 -30.63 -26.92 -29.56
C LEU A 124 -31.31 -26.28 -30.78
N ASN A 125 -30.75 -25.21 -31.33
CA ASN A 125 -31.22 -24.58 -32.56
C ASN A 125 -31.10 -25.52 -33.76
N ASN A 126 -29.98 -26.25 -33.88
CA ASN A 126 -29.81 -27.30 -34.88
C ASN A 126 -30.82 -28.44 -34.70
N SER A 127 -31.10 -28.85 -33.46
CA SER A 127 -32.12 -29.87 -33.18
C SER A 127 -33.55 -29.40 -33.48
N LEU A 128 -33.83 -28.11 -33.31
CA LEU A 128 -35.12 -27.50 -33.62
C LEU A 128 -35.33 -27.34 -35.14
N THR A 129 -34.26 -27.03 -35.87
CA THR A 129 -34.27 -27.00 -37.35
C THR A 129 -34.29 -28.40 -37.96
N LEU A 130 -33.81 -29.42 -37.22
CA LEU A 130 -33.89 -30.84 -37.59
C LEU A 130 -35.17 -31.54 -37.07
N LEU A 131 -36.04 -30.85 -36.32
CA LEU A 131 -37.40 -31.34 -36.08
C LEU A 131 -38.10 -31.40 -37.45
N PRO A 132 -38.57 -32.58 -37.88
CA PRO A 132 -38.82 -32.84 -39.28
C PRO A 132 -39.94 -31.95 -39.82
N GLN A 133 -39.68 -31.36 -40.99
CA GLN A 133 -40.71 -30.95 -41.95
C GLN A 133 -41.45 -32.18 -42.52
N SER A 134 -41.91 -33.05 -41.64
CA SER A 134 -42.94 -34.03 -41.94
C SER A 134 -44.25 -33.43 -41.45
N ASP A 135 -44.95 -32.70 -42.33
CA ASP A 135 -46.35 -33.06 -42.56
C ASP A 135 -46.96 -32.40 -43.81
N LYS A 136 -47.78 -33.23 -44.42
CA LYS A 136 -48.64 -33.06 -45.60
C LYS A 136 -49.70 -31.95 -45.38
N PRO A 137 -50.39 -31.49 -46.45
CA PRO A 137 -51.29 -30.34 -46.37
C PRO A 137 -52.57 -30.67 -45.57
N GLN A 138 -52.71 -30.09 -44.39
CA GLN A 138 -53.96 -29.99 -43.61
C GLN A 138 -54.04 -28.65 -42.86
N ASP A 139 -54.21 -27.56 -43.62
CA ASP A 139 -54.11 -26.18 -43.13
C ASP A 139 -55.39 -25.58 -42.51
N ALA A 140 -56.39 -26.38 -42.11
CA ALA A 140 -57.57 -25.86 -41.40
C ALA A 140 -57.55 -26.16 -39.89
N HIS A 141 -57.02 -27.30 -39.47
CA HIS A 141 -57.02 -27.72 -38.07
C HIS A 141 -55.84 -27.13 -37.26
N ASN A 142 -54.69 -26.94 -37.91
CA ASN A 142 -53.48 -26.40 -37.28
C ASN A 142 -53.59 -24.92 -36.88
N ALA A 143 -54.40 -24.12 -37.57
CA ALA A 143 -54.59 -22.71 -37.20
C ALA A 143 -55.34 -22.57 -35.87
N ASP A 144 -56.32 -23.43 -35.64
CA ASP A 144 -57.12 -23.42 -34.41
C ASP A 144 -56.34 -24.00 -33.22
N GLU A 145 -55.50 -25.01 -33.45
CA GLU A 145 -54.58 -25.53 -32.44
C GLU A 145 -53.46 -24.55 -32.09
N ARG A 146 -52.88 -23.85 -33.08
CA ARG A 146 -51.93 -22.77 -32.84
C ARG A 146 -52.58 -21.61 -32.08
N ALA A 147 -53.81 -21.24 -32.42
CA ALA A 147 -54.55 -20.20 -31.70
C ALA A 147 -54.85 -20.62 -30.25
N LYS A 148 -55.22 -21.89 -30.00
CA LYS A 148 -55.38 -22.44 -28.65
C LYS A 148 -54.06 -22.42 -27.87
N MET A 149 -52.95 -22.81 -28.50
CA MET A 149 -51.63 -22.79 -27.85
C MET A 149 -51.18 -21.37 -27.50
N VAL A 150 -51.41 -20.39 -28.37
CA VAL A 150 -51.12 -18.97 -28.09
C VAL A 150 -52.02 -18.44 -26.97
N LYS A 151 -53.31 -18.77 -26.98
CA LYS A 151 -54.23 -18.41 -25.89
C LYS A 151 -53.78 -19.02 -24.55
N LEU A 152 -53.37 -20.28 -24.54
CA LEU A 152 -52.87 -20.95 -23.34
C LEU A 152 -51.58 -20.31 -22.81
N LYS A 153 -50.61 -20.00 -23.69
CA LYS A 153 -49.40 -19.27 -23.30
C LYS A 153 -49.69 -17.88 -22.76
N LEU A 154 -50.69 -17.19 -23.32
CA LEU A 154 -51.14 -15.90 -22.83
C LEU A 154 -51.73 -16.02 -21.42
N PHE A 155 -52.62 -16.98 -21.17
CA PHE A 155 -53.15 -17.24 -19.83
C PHE A 155 -52.06 -17.64 -18.82
N GLU A 156 -51.06 -18.43 -19.25
CA GLU A 156 -49.90 -18.77 -18.42
C GLU A 156 -49.07 -17.51 -18.07
N SER A 157 -48.79 -16.64 -19.04
CA SER A 157 -48.04 -15.39 -18.82
C SER A 157 -48.77 -14.39 -17.92
N ILE A 158 -50.11 -14.44 -17.92
CA ILE A 158 -50.98 -13.67 -17.04
C ILE A 158 -50.87 -14.17 -15.59
N GLY A 159 -50.41 -15.40 -15.38
CA GLY A 159 -50.19 -16.00 -14.06
C GLY A 159 -51.20 -17.10 -13.73
N LEU A 160 -51.96 -17.59 -14.72
CA LEU A 160 -52.94 -18.66 -14.54
C LEU A 160 -52.33 -20.00 -14.94
N LYS A 161 -52.21 -20.91 -13.99
CA LYS A 161 -51.78 -22.28 -14.26
C LYS A 161 -52.88 -23.27 -13.89
N PHE A 162 -53.32 -24.03 -14.88
CA PHE A 162 -54.33 -25.07 -14.70
C PHE A 162 -53.65 -26.37 -14.28
N ASN A 163 -54.10 -26.96 -13.16
CA ASN A 163 -53.71 -28.30 -12.76
C ASN A 163 -54.85 -29.27 -13.12
N LEU A 164 -54.69 -29.95 -14.26
CA LEU A 164 -55.68 -30.88 -14.80
C LEU A 164 -55.92 -32.10 -13.89
N ASP A 165 -54.91 -32.48 -13.10
CA ASP A 165 -54.97 -33.68 -12.25
C ASP A 165 -55.87 -33.49 -11.01
N LYS A 166 -56.04 -32.23 -10.56
CA LYS A 166 -56.83 -31.88 -9.36
C LYS A 166 -58.05 -31.01 -9.64
N GLY A 167 -58.22 -30.52 -10.87
CA GLY A 167 -59.29 -29.57 -11.20
C GLY A 167 -59.10 -28.21 -10.50
N GLU A 168 -57.85 -27.81 -10.27
CA GLU A 168 -57.48 -26.58 -9.56
C GLU A 168 -56.85 -25.56 -10.50
N VAL A 169 -57.19 -24.27 -10.30
CA VAL A 169 -56.56 -23.13 -10.97
C VAL A 169 -55.65 -22.44 -9.97
N LEU A 170 -54.37 -22.34 -10.30
CA LEU A 170 -53.39 -21.57 -9.55
C LEU A 170 -53.35 -20.16 -10.15
N ILE A 171 -53.68 -19.16 -9.35
CA ILE A 171 -53.62 -17.75 -9.71
C ILE A 171 -52.39 -17.15 -9.02
N LEU A 172 -51.43 -16.70 -9.83
CA LEU A 172 -50.23 -16.01 -9.36
C LEU A 172 -50.45 -14.50 -9.42
N ASN A 173 -50.64 -13.87 -8.26
CA ASN A 173 -50.72 -12.42 -8.17
C ASN A 173 -49.30 -11.81 -8.20
N LYS A 174 -49.00 -11.03 -9.25
CA LYS A 174 -47.65 -10.45 -9.44
C LYS A 174 -47.30 -9.34 -8.44
N ASN A 175 -48.30 -8.72 -7.82
CA ASN A 175 -48.12 -7.60 -6.90
C ASN A 175 -47.86 -8.09 -5.47
N GLU A 176 -48.53 -9.16 -5.05
CA GLU A 176 -48.40 -9.72 -3.69
C GLU A 176 -47.46 -10.92 -3.60
N ASN A 177 -46.99 -11.45 -4.74
CA ASN A 177 -46.15 -12.65 -4.86
C ASN A 177 -46.73 -13.87 -4.12
N GLN A 178 -48.06 -13.98 -4.11
CA GLN A 178 -48.81 -15.09 -3.50
C GLN A 178 -49.51 -15.92 -4.58
N VAL A 179 -49.47 -17.24 -4.41
CA VAL A 179 -50.16 -18.20 -5.28
C VAL A 179 -51.41 -18.68 -4.56
N LYS A 180 -52.60 -18.34 -5.08
CA LYS A 180 -53.87 -18.82 -4.56
C LYS A 180 -54.34 -20.00 -5.42
N SER A 181 -54.61 -21.13 -4.80
CA SER A 181 -55.23 -22.29 -5.44
C SER A 181 -56.75 -22.23 -5.31
N PHE A 182 -57.46 -22.27 -6.43
CA PHE A 182 -58.92 -22.30 -6.49
C PHE A 182 -59.40 -23.63 -7.11
N THR A 183 -60.18 -24.41 -6.39
CA THR A 183 -60.80 -25.65 -6.89
C THR A 183 -62.06 -25.33 -7.69
N ILE A 184 -62.14 -25.75 -8.95
CA ILE A 184 -63.34 -25.58 -9.76
C ILE A 184 -64.35 -26.66 -9.36
N ASP A 185 -65.30 -26.31 -8.49
CA ASP A 185 -66.46 -27.16 -8.16
C ASP A 185 -67.67 -26.79 -9.02
N LYS A 186 -68.49 -27.78 -9.39
CA LYS A 186 -69.72 -27.63 -10.20
C LYS A 186 -70.82 -26.81 -9.51
N ASN A 187 -70.63 -26.50 -8.24
CA ASN A 187 -71.56 -25.72 -7.42
C ASN A 187 -71.40 -24.20 -7.60
N TYR A 188 -70.32 -23.73 -8.21
CA TYR A 188 -70.10 -22.30 -8.45
C TYR A 188 -70.62 -21.88 -9.82
N SER A 189 -71.28 -20.73 -9.87
CA SER A 189 -71.66 -20.10 -11.15
C SER A 189 -70.41 -19.65 -11.91
N GLU A 190 -70.43 -19.79 -13.24
CA GLU A 190 -69.37 -19.28 -14.13
C GLU A 190 -69.09 -17.79 -13.89
N TYR A 191 -70.12 -17.01 -13.54
CA TYR A 191 -69.99 -15.59 -13.21
C TYR A 191 -69.15 -15.37 -11.94
N PHE A 192 -69.35 -16.20 -10.91
CA PHE A 192 -68.59 -16.12 -9.66
C PHE A 192 -67.12 -16.52 -9.87
N ILE A 193 -66.88 -17.58 -10.65
CA ILE A 193 -65.52 -18.05 -10.97
C ILE A 193 -64.75 -16.97 -11.74
N SER A 194 -65.39 -16.36 -12.74
CA SER A 194 -64.76 -15.28 -13.53
C SER A 194 -64.39 -14.09 -12.66
N ASN A 195 -65.31 -13.57 -11.85
CA ASN A 195 -65.02 -12.41 -10.99
C ASN A 195 -63.92 -12.75 -9.97
N TYR A 196 -63.96 -13.93 -9.36
CA TYR A 196 -62.93 -14.35 -8.41
C TYR A 196 -61.54 -14.44 -9.04
N ILE A 197 -61.44 -14.90 -10.30
CA ILE A 197 -60.16 -14.96 -11.02
C ILE A 197 -59.65 -13.55 -11.32
N TRP A 198 -60.51 -12.65 -11.81
CA TRP A 198 -60.11 -11.27 -12.15
C TRP A 198 -59.76 -10.43 -10.92
N ASP A 199 -60.44 -10.61 -9.79
CA ASP A 199 -60.18 -9.86 -8.55
C ASP A 199 -58.86 -10.28 -7.87
N ASN A 200 -58.37 -11.50 -8.13
CA ASN A 200 -57.17 -12.05 -7.48
C ASN A 200 -55.92 -12.06 -8.37
N LEU A 201 -56.02 -11.53 -9.58
CA LEU A 201 -54.93 -11.51 -10.57
C LEU A 201 -53.88 -10.41 -10.30
#